data_AF-A0A930YVT8-F1
#
_entry.id   AF-A0A930YVT8-F1
#
_cell.length_a   1.000
_cell.length_b   1.000
_cell.length_c   1.000
_cell.angle_alpha   90.00
_cell.angle_beta   90.00
_cell.angle_gamma   90.00
#
_symmetry.space_group_name_H-M   'P 1'
#
loop_
_entity.id
_entity.type
_entity.pdbx_description
1 polymer ?
#
loop_
_entity_poly.entity_id
_entity_poly.type
_entity_poly.pdbx_seq_one_letter_code
_entity_poly.pdbx_strand_id
1 'polypeptide(L)'
;MIKLLFNVIFAAALLTTAERCSWEDIFGTTGNGYEEEEEVDTSTYNYSFTCAVGRTYTVPIPNRLSASCKANWEYYARTYGCNDADNFARANQLKSQCP
;
A
#
# COMPACT_ATOMS: atom_id res chain seq x y z
N MET A 1 4.25 57.43 -5.64
CA MET A 1 5.73 57.29 -5.57
C MET A 1 6.07 56.42 -4.38
N ILE A 2 6.47 55.17 -4.61
CA ILE A 2 7.44 54.41 -3.81
C ILE A 2 7.92 53.31 -4.76
N LYS A 3 9.10 53.54 -5.32
CA LYS A 3 9.96 52.54 -5.95
C LYS A 3 10.73 51.90 -4.80
N LEU A 4 10.61 50.60 -4.59
CA LEU A 4 11.63 49.83 -3.89
C LEU A 4 11.58 48.38 -4.36
N LEU A 5 12.49 48.13 -5.31
CA LEU A 5 13.33 46.94 -5.46
C LEU A 5 12.64 45.58 -5.68
N PHE A 6 12.61 45.22 -6.96
CA PHE A 6 12.82 43.87 -7.47
C PHE A 6 14.15 43.28 -6.96
N ASN A 7 14.14 42.05 -6.44
CA ASN A 7 15.07 40.98 -6.82
C ASN A 7 14.66 39.64 -6.15
N VAL A 8 14.34 38.66 -7.00
CA VAL A 8 14.78 37.23 -6.99
C VAL A 8 14.68 36.53 -5.62
N ILE A 9 13.86 35.49 -5.46
CA ILE A 9 14.29 34.11 -5.73
C ILE A 9 13.10 33.22 -6.14
N PHE A 10 13.37 32.49 -7.21
CA PHE A 10 12.66 31.36 -7.81
C PHE A 10 12.50 30.17 -6.86
N ALA A 11 11.48 29.35 -7.13
CA ALA A 11 11.39 27.92 -6.81
C ALA A 11 11.17 27.50 -5.34
N ALA A 12 10.03 26.85 -5.10
CA ALA A 12 9.96 25.38 -4.95
C ALA A 12 8.78 24.97 -4.06
N ALA A 13 8.08 23.91 -4.51
CA ALA A 13 7.30 22.94 -3.71
C ALA A 13 6.18 23.51 -2.81
N LEU A 14 4.88 23.27 -3.03
CA LEU A 14 4.23 21.98 -3.30
C LEU A 14 4.86 20.84 -2.49
N LEU A 15 4.79 20.91 -1.15
CA LEU A 15 4.94 19.74 -0.28
C LEU A 15 4.04 19.89 0.96
N THR A 16 3.04 19.00 1.02
CA THR A 16 2.66 18.22 2.21
C THR A 16 2.36 18.98 3.51
N THR A 17 1.09 19.38 3.69
CA THR A 17 0.48 19.42 5.03
C THR A 17 -0.02 18.01 5.38
N ALA A 18 0.90 17.11 5.74
CA ALA A 18 0.57 15.93 6.55
C ALA A 18 0.84 16.32 8.01
N GLU A 19 -0.16 16.93 8.64
CA GLU A 19 -0.14 17.22 10.06
C GLU A 19 -0.50 15.95 10.84
N ARG A 20 0.36 15.64 11.83
CA ARG A 20 0.11 14.84 13.05
C ARG A 20 0.03 13.32 12.89
N CYS A 21 1.16 12.68 12.65
CA CYS A 21 1.51 11.55 13.52
C CYS A 21 2.15 12.13 14.79
N SER A 22 1.49 11.92 15.93
CA SER A 22 1.93 12.32 17.25
C SER A 22 3.38 11.86 17.50
N TRP A 23 4.26 12.80 17.84
CA TRP A 23 5.66 12.54 18.19
C TRP A 23 5.84 12.08 19.65
N GLU A 24 4.77 12.03 20.44
CA GLU A 24 4.84 11.68 21.87
C GLU A 24 4.89 10.16 22.14
N ASP A 25 4.75 9.32 21.12
CA ASP A 25 4.98 7.86 21.23
C ASP A 25 6.42 7.43 20.91
N ILE A 26 7.32 8.36 20.53
CA ILE A 26 8.69 8.03 20.08
C ILE A 26 9.66 7.77 21.24
N PHE A 27 9.40 8.26 22.45
CA PHE A 27 10.34 8.15 23.57
C PHE A 27 9.73 7.46 24.80
N GLY A 28 9.19 6.26 24.57
CA GLY A 28 8.98 5.25 25.61
C GLY A 28 10.31 4.63 26.05
N THR A 29 10.93 5.27 27.04
CA THR A 29 12.01 4.85 27.96
C THR A 29 12.35 3.34 28.04
N THR A 30 13.62 3.04 27.71
CA THR A 30 14.51 1.93 28.15
C THR A 30 13.91 0.54 28.43
N GLY A 31 14.04 -0.36 27.46
CA GLY A 31 14.04 -1.82 27.65
C GLY A 31 15.17 -2.42 26.83
N ASN A 32 15.89 -3.40 27.40
CA ASN A 32 17.05 -4.10 26.84
C ASN A 32 17.02 -4.30 25.32
N GLY A 33 18.13 -3.94 24.66
CA GLY A 33 18.39 -4.28 23.28
C GLY A 33 18.43 -5.80 23.07
N TYR A 34 17.33 -6.30 22.52
CA TYR A 34 17.33 -7.46 21.65
C TYR A 34 16.74 -6.95 20.34
N GLU A 35 17.61 -6.74 19.35
CA GLU A 35 17.18 -6.68 17.95
C GLU A 35 16.66 -8.08 17.63
N GLU A 36 15.40 -8.35 17.98
CA GLU A 36 14.67 -9.46 17.39
C GLU A 36 14.55 -9.10 15.92
N GLU A 37 15.38 -9.72 15.08
CA GLU A 37 15.16 -9.77 13.64
C GLU A 37 13.69 -10.22 13.46
N GLU A 38 12.79 -9.29 13.11
CA GLU A 38 11.42 -9.65 12.79
C GLU A 38 11.49 -10.69 11.68
N GLU A 39 11.22 -11.96 12.02
CA GLU A 39 11.22 -13.05 11.07
C GLU A 39 10.13 -12.75 10.04
N VAL A 40 10.54 -12.16 8.91
CA VAL A 40 9.62 -11.75 7.87
C VAL A 40 8.99 -13.01 7.31
N ASP A 41 7.70 -13.22 7.62
CA ASP A 41 6.95 -14.36 7.14
C ASP A 41 6.93 -14.37 5.60
N THR A 42 7.71 -15.26 5.01
CA THR A 42 7.79 -15.47 3.56
C THR A 42 6.76 -16.47 3.04
N SER A 43 5.93 -17.03 3.92
CA SER A 43 4.93 -18.01 3.53
C SER A 43 3.81 -17.40 2.70
N THR A 44 3.14 -18.26 1.93
CA THR A 44 1.99 -17.90 1.10
C THR A 44 0.82 -18.83 1.40
N TYR A 45 -0.40 -18.34 1.22
CA TYR A 45 -1.60 -19.16 1.20
C TYR A 45 -2.17 -19.25 -0.21
N ASN A 46 -2.81 -20.37 -0.52
CA ASN A 46 -3.45 -20.58 -1.82
C ASN A 46 -4.87 -20.02 -1.79
N TYR A 47 -5.10 -18.96 -2.53
CA TYR A 47 -6.42 -18.38 -2.73
C TYR A 47 -7.06 -18.97 -3.99
N SER A 48 -8.17 -19.68 -3.81
CA SER A 48 -8.93 -20.30 -4.90
C SER A 48 -10.24 -19.57 -5.14
N PHE A 49 -10.56 -19.30 -6.40
CA PHE A 49 -11.80 -18.65 -6.81
C PHE A 49 -12.35 -19.26 -8.09
N THR A 50 -13.67 -19.26 -8.22
CA THR A 50 -14.38 -19.75 -9.41
C THR A 50 -15.03 -18.58 -10.13
N CYS A 51 -14.73 -18.46 -11.42
CA CYS A 51 -15.35 -17.48 -12.30
C CYS A 51 -16.75 -17.91 -12.72
N ALA A 52 -17.60 -16.96 -13.12
CA ALA A 52 -18.97 -17.25 -13.59
C ALA A 52 -19.03 -18.25 -14.76
N VAL A 53 -17.96 -18.32 -15.56
CA VAL A 53 -17.78 -19.30 -16.66
C VAL A 53 -17.46 -20.72 -16.18
N GLY A 54 -17.45 -20.98 -14.87
CA GLY A 54 -17.21 -22.30 -14.27
C GLY A 54 -15.74 -22.71 -14.17
N ARG A 55 -14.80 -21.83 -14.54
CA ARG A 55 -13.36 -22.08 -14.37
C ARG A 55 -12.91 -21.68 -12.98
N THR A 56 -12.16 -22.57 -12.32
CA THR A 56 -11.53 -22.30 -11.03
C THR A 56 -10.04 -22.00 -11.24
N TYR A 57 -9.56 -20.99 -10.55
CA TYR A 57 -8.15 -20.61 -10.52
C TYR A 57 -7.67 -20.57 -9.08
N THR A 58 -6.38 -20.84 -8.90
CA THR A 58 -5.70 -20.76 -7.61
C THR A 58 -4.45 -19.92 -7.76
N VAL A 59 -4.27 -18.95 -6.85
CA VAL A 59 -3.08 -18.08 -6.82
C VAL A 59 -2.47 -18.06 -5.43
N PRO A 60 -1.13 -18.08 -5.31
CA PRO A 60 -0.47 -17.89 -4.02
C PRO A 60 -0.49 -16.41 -3.62
N ILE A 61 -0.87 -16.11 -2.39
CA ILE A 61 -0.87 -14.76 -1.81
C ILE A 61 0.02 -14.75 -0.56
N PRO A 62 0.95 -13.79 -0.40
CA PRO A 62 1.83 -13.73 0.77
C PRO A 62 1.10 -13.49 2.09
N ASN A 63 1.51 -14.20 3.14
CA ASN A 63 0.93 -14.07 4.48
C ASN A 63 1.36 -12.80 5.22
N ARG A 64 2.55 -12.27 4.92
CA ARG A 64 3.03 -10.98 5.46
C ARG A 64 2.17 -9.76 5.13
N LEU A 65 1.29 -9.86 4.14
CA LEU A 65 0.42 -8.74 3.78
C LEU A 65 -0.63 -8.48 4.86
N SER A 66 -0.95 -7.20 5.09
CA SER A 66 -2.08 -6.84 5.95
C SER A 66 -3.38 -7.44 5.41
N ALA A 67 -4.38 -7.64 6.27
CA ALA A 67 -5.68 -8.17 5.86
C ALA A 67 -6.32 -7.37 4.72
N SER A 68 -6.19 -6.04 4.76
CA SER A 68 -6.65 -5.16 3.67
C SER A 68 -5.94 -5.43 2.34
N CYS A 69 -4.63 -5.64 2.39
CA CYS A 69 -3.87 -5.93 1.19
C CYS A 69 -4.14 -7.33 0.64
N LYS A 70 -4.32 -8.32 1.51
CA LYS A 70 -4.79 -9.65 1.10
C LYS A 70 -6.09 -9.54 0.30
N ALA A 71 -7.08 -8.81 0.80
CA ALA A 71 -8.35 -8.59 0.09
C ALA A 71 -8.16 -7.89 -1.27
N ASN A 72 -7.28 -6.89 -1.36
CA ASN A 72 -6.97 -6.21 -2.63
C ASN A 72 -6.30 -7.16 -3.64
N TRP A 73 -5.36 -7.98 -3.19
CA TRP A 73 -4.71 -9.00 -4.01
C TRP A 73 -5.70 -10.08 -4.49
N GLU A 74 -6.61 -10.53 -3.62
CA GLU A 74 -7.69 -11.47 -3.98
C GLU A 74 -8.66 -10.88 -5.00
N TYR A 75 -9.03 -9.61 -4.85
CA TYR A 75 -9.87 -8.90 -5.81
C TYR A 75 -9.17 -8.80 -7.16
N TYR A 76 -7.90 -8.36 -7.16
CA TYR A 76 -7.10 -8.29 -8.38
C TYR A 76 -7.01 -9.64 -9.09
N ALA A 77 -6.71 -10.71 -8.35
CA ALA A 77 -6.62 -12.06 -8.90
C ALA A 77 -7.94 -12.51 -9.53
N ARG A 78 -9.07 -12.27 -8.87
CA ARG A 78 -10.40 -12.57 -9.42
C ARG A 78 -10.67 -11.80 -10.70
N THR A 79 -10.47 -10.48 -10.68
CA THR A 79 -10.77 -9.62 -11.82
C THR A 79 -9.98 -10.06 -13.04
N TYR A 80 -8.67 -10.25 -12.92
CA TYR A 80 -7.82 -10.67 -14.03
C TYR A 80 -8.02 -12.13 -14.43
N GLY A 81 -8.17 -13.04 -13.46
CA GLY A 81 -8.40 -14.46 -13.73
C GLY A 81 -9.73 -14.73 -14.42
N CYS A 82 -10.76 -13.95 -14.10
CA CYS A 82 -12.08 -14.03 -14.72
C CYS A 82 -12.26 -13.13 -15.95
N ASN A 83 -11.23 -12.38 -16.34
CA ASN A 83 -11.29 -11.40 -17.43
C ASN A 83 -12.47 -10.40 -17.28
N ASP A 84 -12.68 -9.93 -16.05
CA ASP A 84 -13.70 -8.94 -15.70
C ASP A 84 -13.20 -7.53 -16.04
N ALA A 85 -13.25 -7.21 -17.34
CA ALA A 85 -12.63 -6.01 -17.91
C ALA A 85 -13.21 -4.71 -17.34
N ASP A 86 -14.48 -4.71 -16.95
CA ASP A 86 -15.16 -3.55 -16.37
C ASP A 86 -14.51 -3.11 -15.05
N ASN A 87 -13.85 -4.04 -14.36
CA ASN A 87 -13.26 -3.81 -13.04
C ASN A 87 -11.72 -3.71 -13.04
N PHE A 88 -11.04 -3.79 -14.20
CA PHE A 88 -9.57 -3.74 -14.26
C PHE A 88 -8.98 -2.45 -13.69
N ALA A 89 -9.57 -1.30 -13.97
CA ALA A 89 -9.07 -0.01 -13.47
C ALA A 89 -9.08 0.01 -11.93
N ARG A 90 -10.18 -0.44 -11.32
CA ARG A 90 -10.32 -0.53 -9.87
C ARG A 90 -9.38 -1.56 -9.26
N ALA A 91 -9.25 -2.73 -9.88
CA ALA A 91 -8.34 -3.77 -9.43
C ALA A 91 -6.89 -3.27 -9.37
N ASN A 92 -6.43 -2.56 -10.40
CA ASN A 92 -5.10 -1.96 -10.43
C ASN A 92 -4.91 -0.91 -9.34
N GLN A 93 -5.91 -0.04 -9.15
CA GLN A 93 -5.86 1.01 -8.12
C GLN A 93 -5.80 0.43 -6.69
N LEU A 94 -6.51 -0.66 -6.43
CA LEU A 94 -6.49 -1.31 -5.12
C LEU A 94 -5.17 -2.06 -4.90
N LYS A 95 -4.66 -2.75 -5.93
CA LYS A 95 -3.38 -3.44 -5.85
C LYS A 95 -2.21 -2.48 -5.64
N SER A 96 -2.21 -1.32 -6.28
CA SER A 96 -1.11 -0.35 -6.17
C SER A 96 -0.95 0.28 -4.78
N GLN A 97 -1.94 0.13 -3.91
CA GLN A 97 -1.88 0.56 -2.51
C GLN A 97 -1.14 -0.43 -1.61
N CYS A 98 -0.74 -1.58 -2.16
CA CYS A 98 -0.13 -2.68 -1.44
C CYS A 98 1.25 -3.01 -2.01
N PRO A 99 2.21 -3.42 -1.15
CA PRO A 99 3.53 -3.86 -1.58
C PRO A 99 3.49 -5.23 -2.29
#